data_AF-A0A941LSV5-F1
#
_entry.id   AF-A0A941LSV5-F1
#
_cell.length_a   1.000
_cell.length_b   1.000
_cell.length_c   1.000
_cell.angle_alpha   90.00
_cell.angle_beta   90.00
_cell.angle_gamma   90.00
#
_symmetry.space_group_name_H-M   'P 1'
#
loop_
_entity.id
_entity.type
_entity.pdbx_description
1 polymer ?
#
loop_
_entity_poly.entity_id
_entity_poly.type
_entity_poly.pdbx_seq_one_letter_code
_entity_poly.pdbx_strand_id
1 'polypeptide(L)'
;MCRSNSRSVKGLNNEQGIAMLTVLLVMMMMTALGIAALTATGLENRIAGSMSSIEGATAAAESCTGVGVNIIQQTLDPDGGAGTVPAAFLSDAVPAGPVSPAGRGALTTEIMGGSDNNTDSPTTAPNFVLSVGSYTVNGDIDRLYLKPPAGSGMQQFAGYEGTGNSVVGTAQAYYRVDCIARNTTTGTSARVTAVYACTSSGESCQK
;
A
#
# COMPACT_ATOMS: atom_id res chain seq x y z
N MET A 1 -79.27 21.59 54.04
CA MET A 1 -78.02 22.29 54.41
C MET A 1 -76.85 21.54 53.77
N CYS A 2 -76.38 21.99 52.60
CA CYS A 2 -75.19 21.41 51.96
C CYS A 2 -73.94 22.20 52.38
N ARG A 3 -72.98 21.52 53.00
CA ARG A 3 -71.71 22.08 53.48
C ARG A 3 -70.65 21.85 52.40
N SER A 4 -70.32 22.89 51.64
CA SER A 4 -69.23 22.85 50.64
C SER A 4 -67.90 23.06 51.35
N ASN A 5 -67.01 22.05 51.27
CA ASN A 5 -65.71 22.01 51.91
C ASN A 5 -64.64 22.40 50.87
N SER A 6 -64.20 23.66 50.89
CA SER A 6 -63.10 24.14 50.05
C SER A 6 -61.76 23.73 50.68
N ARG A 7 -61.13 22.68 50.12
CA ARG A 7 -59.75 22.29 50.47
C ARG A 7 -58.75 22.93 49.48
N SER A 8 -57.97 23.86 50.01
CA SER A 8 -56.58 24.23 49.71
C SER A 8 -56.00 23.89 48.32
N VAL A 9 -55.98 24.89 47.43
CA VAL A 9 -55.22 24.93 46.16
C VAL A 9 -53.85 25.59 46.42
N LYS A 10 -53.03 25.02 47.32
CA LYS A 10 -51.68 25.57 47.61
C LYS A 10 -50.51 24.70 47.11
N GLY A 11 -50.76 23.46 46.65
CA GLY A 11 -49.72 22.55 46.16
C GLY A 11 -49.34 22.72 44.69
N LEU A 12 -50.23 23.24 43.84
CA LEU A 12 -50.06 23.20 42.37
C LEU A 12 -48.97 24.16 41.83
N ASN A 13 -48.70 25.28 42.52
CA ASN A 13 -47.74 26.29 42.03
C ASN A 13 -46.27 25.91 42.28
N ASN A 14 -45.99 25.09 43.30
CA ASN A 14 -44.61 24.67 43.62
C ASN A 14 -44.17 23.47 42.76
N GLU A 15 -45.12 22.62 42.36
CA GLU A 15 -44.91 21.50 41.43
C GLU A 15 -44.61 21.98 40.00
N GLN A 16 -45.21 23.10 39.56
CA GLN A 16 -44.94 23.69 38.24
C GLN A 16 -43.50 24.22 38.09
N GLY A 17 -42.92 24.78 39.15
CA GLY A 17 -41.52 25.24 39.12
C GLY A 17 -40.53 24.10 39.00
N ILE A 18 -40.75 23.01 39.73
CA ILE A 18 -39.94 21.79 39.65
C ILE A 18 -40.11 21.11 38.29
N ALA A 19 -41.33 21.04 37.75
CA ALA A 19 -41.58 20.49 36.42
C ALA A 19 -40.84 21.25 35.31
N MET A 20 -40.77 22.58 35.39
CA MET A 20 -40.01 23.38 34.42
C MET A 20 -38.50 23.14 34.52
N LEU A 21 -37.96 22.98 35.74
CA LEU A 21 -36.54 22.70 35.96
C LEU A 21 -36.13 21.32 35.44
N THR A 22 -36.95 20.29 35.66
CA THR A 22 -36.65 18.95 35.17
C THR A 22 -36.70 18.89 33.64
N VAL A 23 -37.66 19.58 33.01
CA VAL A 23 -37.74 19.67 31.55
C VAL A 23 -36.51 20.40 30.97
N LEU A 24 -36.09 21.51 31.57
CA LEU A 24 -34.87 22.23 31.13
C LEU A 24 -33.62 21.35 31.24
N LEU A 25 -33.47 20.60 32.35
CA LEU A 25 -32.36 19.66 32.52
C LEU A 25 -32.39 18.55 31.45
N VAL A 26 -33.56 17.98 31.17
CA VAL A 26 -33.70 16.95 30.13
C VAL A 26 -33.41 17.51 28.73
N MET A 27 -33.87 18.72 28.41
CA MET A 27 -33.53 19.38 27.15
C MET A 27 -32.03 19.66 27.04
N MET A 28 -31.37 20.05 28.13
CA MET A 28 -29.92 20.27 28.15
C MET A 28 -29.14 18.98 27.92
N MET A 29 -29.58 17.87 28.53
CA MET A 29 -28.98 16.56 28.27
C MET A 29 -29.21 16.08 26.83
N MET A 30 -30.43 16.23 26.31
CA MET A 30 -30.78 15.89 24.92
C MET A 30 -29.96 16.70 23.91
N THR A 31 -29.77 18.00 24.14
CA THR A 31 -28.98 18.86 23.25
C THR A 31 -27.50 18.48 23.27
N ALA A 32 -26.92 18.18 24.44
CA ALA A 32 -25.55 17.67 24.53
C ALA A 32 -25.37 16.35 23.77
N LEU A 33 -26.31 15.40 23.94
CA LEU A 33 -26.29 14.13 23.20
C LEU A 33 -26.50 14.32 21.70
N GLY A 34 -27.37 15.26 21.30
CA GLY A 34 -27.61 15.59 19.90
C GLY A 34 -26.37 16.14 19.20
N ILE A 35 -25.63 17.05 19.86
CA ILE A 35 -24.37 17.58 19.32
C ILE A 35 -23.33 16.46 19.22
N ALA A 36 -23.19 15.63 20.25
CA ALA A 36 -22.26 14.49 20.23
C ALA A 36 -22.57 13.52 19.08
N ALA A 37 -23.84 13.19 18.86
CA ALA A 37 -24.28 12.32 17.77
C ALA A 37 -23.95 12.91 16.39
N LEU A 38 -24.23 14.21 16.17
CA LEU A 38 -23.91 14.88 14.90
C LEU A 38 -22.39 14.91 14.63
N THR A 39 -21.56 15.11 15.66
CA THR A 39 -20.10 15.06 15.49
C THR A 39 -19.60 13.67 15.13
N ALA A 40 -20.16 12.61 15.71
CA ALA A 40 -19.82 11.23 15.38
C ALA A 40 -20.18 10.90 13.92
N THR A 41 -21.40 11.20 13.48
CA THR A 41 -21.82 11.02 12.08
C THR A 41 -20.99 11.84 11.10
N GLY A 42 -20.59 13.06 11.50
CA GLY A 42 -19.70 13.91 10.70
C GLY A 42 -18.32 13.28 10.49
N LEU A 43 -17.77 12.63 11.51
CA LEU A 43 -16.50 11.90 11.40
C LEU A 43 -16.65 10.65 10.55
N GLU A 44 -17.72 9.87 10.74
CA GLU A 44 -18.01 8.67 9.95
C GLU A 44 -18.14 8.99 8.45
N ASN A 45 -18.83 10.07 8.09
CA ASN A 45 -18.94 10.49 6.68
C ASN A 45 -17.58 10.89 6.09
N ARG A 46 -16.71 11.55 6.87
CA ARG A 46 -15.36 11.89 6.40
C ARG A 46 -14.48 10.64 6.27
N ILE A 47 -14.63 9.68 7.17
CA ILE A 47 -13.94 8.39 7.09
C ILE A 47 -14.42 7.61 5.87
N ALA A 48 -15.73 7.52 5.62
CA ALA A 48 -16.28 6.83 4.47
C ALA A 48 -15.80 7.44 3.13
N GLY A 49 -15.76 8.77 3.03
CA GLY A 49 -15.22 9.46 1.85
C GLY A 49 -13.72 9.26 1.64
N SER A 50 -12.94 9.20 2.72
CA SER A 50 -11.49 8.95 2.63
C SER A 50 -11.17 7.47 2.39
N MET A 51 -12.01 6.54 2.87
CA MET A 51 -11.80 5.10 2.76
C MET A 51 -11.78 4.65 1.31
N SER A 52 -12.74 5.08 0.49
CA SER A 52 -12.76 4.75 -0.95
C SER A 52 -11.53 5.26 -1.70
N SER A 53 -11.02 6.45 -1.32
CA SER A 53 -9.80 7.01 -1.91
C SER A 53 -8.55 6.24 -1.48
N ILE A 54 -8.52 5.75 -0.24
CA ILE A 54 -7.43 4.91 0.28
C ILE A 54 -7.45 3.53 -0.37
N GLU A 55 -8.63 2.92 -0.52
CA GLU A 55 -8.81 1.65 -1.23
C GLU A 55 -8.34 1.75 -2.68
N GLY A 56 -8.74 2.81 -3.38
CA GLY A 56 -8.27 3.08 -4.74
C GLY A 56 -6.76 3.27 -4.83
N ALA A 57 -6.17 4.03 -3.89
CA ALA A 57 -4.72 4.18 -3.82
C ALA A 57 -4.00 2.85 -3.53
N THR A 58 -4.57 2.01 -2.66
CA THR A 58 -3.99 0.71 -2.29
C THR A 58 -4.06 -0.25 -3.47
N ALA A 59 -5.20 -0.32 -4.16
CA ALA A 59 -5.35 -1.13 -5.36
C ALA A 59 -4.37 -0.69 -6.48
N ALA A 60 -4.15 0.61 -6.65
CA ALA A 60 -3.14 1.12 -7.58
C ALA A 60 -1.71 0.71 -7.18
N ALA A 61 -1.38 0.77 -5.88
CA ALA A 61 -0.09 0.31 -5.36
C ALA A 61 0.10 -1.22 -5.51
N GLU A 62 -0.94 -2.01 -5.32
CA GLU A 62 -0.90 -3.46 -5.57
C GLU A 62 -0.67 -3.81 -7.05
N SER A 63 -1.28 -3.06 -7.97
CA SER A 63 -1.04 -3.24 -9.41
C SER A 63 0.44 -3.07 -9.77
N CYS A 64 1.13 -2.10 -9.14
CA CYS A 64 2.57 -1.89 -9.29
C CYS A 64 3.38 -3.12 -8.86
N THR A 65 2.99 -3.81 -7.78
CA THR A 65 3.72 -5.02 -7.33
C THR A 65 3.66 -6.14 -8.37
N GLY A 66 2.52 -6.30 -9.05
CA GLY A 66 2.37 -7.26 -10.15
C GLY A 66 3.24 -6.91 -11.37
N VAL A 67 3.33 -5.62 -11.71
CA VAL A 67 4.22 -5.15 -12.78
C VAL A 67 5.69 -5.35 -12.40
N GLY A 68 6.07 -5.06 -11.15
CA GLY A 68 7.43 -5.24 -10.65
C GLY A 68 7.88 -6.71 -10.73
N VAL A 69 7.03 -7.65 -10.35
CA VAL A 69 7.32 -9.09 -10.52
C VAL A 69 7.50 -9.45 -11.99
N ASN A 70 6.64 -8.95 -12.88
CA ASN A 70 6.78 -9.22 -14.31
C ASN A 70 8.12 -8.71 -14.87
N ILE A 71 8.54 -7.50 -14.46
CA ILE A 71 9.85 -6.94 -14.81
C ILE A 71 10.98 -7.84 -14.30
N ILE A 72 10.92 -8.30 -13.04
CA ILE A 72 11.92 -9.22 -12.48
C ILE A 72 11.99 -10.50 -13.30
N GLN A 73 10.84 -11.13 -13.57
CA GLN A 73 10.78 -12.41 -14.29
C GLN A 73 11.38 -12.28 -15.69
N GLN A 74 11.01 -11.26 -16.47
CA GLN A 74 11.53 -11.10 -17.82
C GLN A 74 12.98 -10.60 -17.85
N THR A 75 13.47 -9.96 -16.79
CA THR A 75 14.89 -9.59 -16.68
C THR A 75 15.77 -10.81 -16.36
N LEU A 76 15.24 -11.76 -15.60
CA LEU A 76 15.90 -13.03 -15.28
C LEU A 76 15.75 -14.10 -16.36
N ASP A 77 14.80 -13.93 -17.28
CA ASP A 77 14.53 -14.88 -18.36
C ASP A 77 15.76 -15.06 -19.26
N PRO A 78 16.31 -16.29 -19.36
CA PRO A 78 17.47 -16.57 -20.20
C PRO A 78 17.22 -16.30 -21.69
N ASP A 79 15.99 -16.46 -22.17
CA ASP A 79 15.63 -16.28 -23.58
C ASP A 79 15.36 -14.80 -23.92
N GLY A 80 15.06 -13.98 -22.90
CA GLY A 80 14.74 -12.55 -23.01
C GLY A 80 15.94 -11.60 -23.04
N GLY A 81 17.17 -12.13 -22.95
CA GLY A 81 18.41 -11.34 -22.94
C GLY A 81 19.13 -11.29 -21.58
N ALA A 82 18.79 -12.20 -20.66
CA ALA A 82 19.50 -12.54 -19.43
C ALA A 82 20.26 -11.38 -18.75
N GLY A 83 19.62 -10.74 -17.77
CA GLY A 83 20.23 -9.63 -17.04
C GLY A 83 20.19 -8.31 -17.78
N THR A 84 19.16 -8.10 -18.60
CA THR A 84 18.81 -6.79 -19.15
C THR A 84 17.30 -6.62 -19.06
N VAL A 85 16.83 -5.46 -18.59
CA VAL A 85 15.39 -5.15 -18.62
C VAL A 85 14.91 -5.11 -20.07
N PRO A 86 13.85 -5.88 -20.43
CA PRO A 86 13.31 -5.93 -21.79
C PRO A 86 12.94 -4.54 -22.33
N ALA A 87 13.19 -4.34 -23.63
CA ALA A 87 12.90 -3.08 -24.30
C ALA A 87 11.42 -2.67 -24.20
N ALA A 88 10.50 -3.64 -24.08
CA ALA A 88 9.06 -3.39 -23.94
C ALA A 88 8.68 -2.63 -22.64
N PHE A 89 9.52 -2.69 -21.60
CA PHE A 89 9.28 -1.96 -20.35
C PHE A 89 9.86 -0.55 -20.36
N LEU A 90 10.60 -0.16 -21.40
CA LEU A 90 11.20 1.15 -21.46
C LEU A 90 10.19 2.21 -21.90
N SER A 91 10.32 3.42 -21.37
CA SER A 91 9.39 4.52 -21.65
C SER A 91 9.45 5.02 -23.11
N ASP A 92 10.47 4.62 -23.87
CA ASP A 92 10.62 4.85 -25.31
C ASP A 92 10.02 3.73 -26.18
N ALA A 93 9.49 2.67 -25.57
CA ALA A 93 8.77 1.60 -26.27
C ALA A 93 7.39 2.06 -26.80
N VAL A 94 6.79 1.24 -27.66
CA VAL A 94 5.44 1.45 -28.17
C VAL A 94 4.59 0.20 -27.90
N PRO A 95 3.64 0.24 -26.95
CA PRO A 95 3.31 1.33 -26.02
C PRO A 95 4.44 1.66 -25.03
N ALA A 96 4.46 2.88 -24.50
CA ALA A 96 5.47 3.32 -23.55
C ALA A 96 5.41 2.50 -22.25
N GLY A 97 6.55 1.94 -21.86
CA GLY A 97 6.70 1.18 -20.62
C GLY A 97 7.03 2.06 -19.40
N PRO A 98 7.04 1.46 -18.19
CA PRO A 98 7.17 2.21 -16.94
C PRO A 98 8.62 2.54 -16.53
N VAL A 99 9.63 1.95 -17.16
CA VAL A 99 11.05 2.11 -16.80
C VAL A 99 11.66 3.22 -17.65
N SER A 100 12.32 4.20 -17.01
CA SER A 100 13.06 5.21 -17.76
C SER A 100 14.36 4.63 -18.34
N PRO A 101 14.80 5.04 -19.55
CA PRO A 101 16.06 4.58 -20.14
C PRO A 101 17.28 4.87 -19.25
N ALA A 102 17.24 5.96 -18.47
CA ALA A 102 18.30 6.33 -17.54
C ALA A 102 18.35 5.42 -16.30
N GLY A 103 17.19 4.98 -15.80
CA GLY A 103 17.08 4.08 -14.64
C GLY A 103 17.34 2.61 -14.95
N ARG A 104 17.29 2.22 -16.24
CA ARG A 104 17.47 0.83 -16.69
C ARG A 104 18.72 0.15 -16.13
N GLY A 105 19.84 0.85 -16.11
CA GLY A 105 21.11 0.30 -15.63
C GLY A 105 21.11 0.03 -14.12
N ALA A 106 20.54 0.94 -13.33
CA ALA A 106 20.38 0.78 -11.89
C ALA A 106 19.46 -0.41 -11.58
N LEU A 107 18.28 -0.44 -12.19
CA LEU A 107 17.30 -1.53 -12.03
C LEU A 107 17.88 -2.89 -12.42
N THR A 108 18.62 -2.95 -13.53
CA THR A 108 19.29 -4.19 -13.95
C THR A 108 20.33 -4.63 -12.93
N THR A 109 21.09 -3.68 -12.38
CA THR A 109 22.11 -3.94 -11.35
C THR A 109 21.47 -4.42 -10.04
N GLU A 110 20.31 -3.89 -9.67
CA GLU A 110 19.55 -4.33 -8.50
C GLU A 110 18.99 -5.73 -8.69
N ILE A 111 18.37 -6.03 -9.85
CA ILE A 111 17.80 -7.36 -10.13
C ILE A 111 18.90 -8.43 -10.21
N MET A 112 20.00 -8.14 -10.92
CA MET A 112 21.14 -9.06 -11.01
C MET A 112 22.02 -9.02 -9.76
N GLY A 113 21.67 -8.15 -8.81
CA GLY A 113 22.29 -7.83 -7.52
C GLY A 113 23.79 -7.63 -7.55
N GLY A 114 24.19 -6.68 -8.38
CA GLY A 114 25.33 -5.82 -8.09
C GLY A 114 25.07 -4.81 -6.97
N SER A 115 23.81 -4.68 -6.49
CA SER A 115 23.41 -3.85 -5.35
C SER A 115 22.41 -4.59 -4.43
N ASP A 116 22.87 -5.63 -3.74
CA ASP A 116 22.02 -6.37 -2.80
C ASP A 116 21.68 -5.53 -1.56
N ASN A 117 20.41 -5.60 -1.15
CA ASN A 117 19.81 -4.84 -0.06
C ASN A 117 20.03 -3.33 -0.21
N ASN A 118 19.79 -2.82 -1.42
CA ASN A 118 19.75 -1.38 -1.66
C ASN A 118 18.74 -0.70 -0.70
N THR A 119 19.11 0.51 -0.29
CA THR A 119 18.40 1.32 0.72
C THR A 119 17.72 2.53 0.12
N ASP A 120 17.67 2.60 -1.21
CA ASP A 120 16.87 3.60 -1.90
C ASP A 120 15.37 3.34 -1.71
N SER A 121 14.59 4.17 -2.39
CA SER A 121 13.16 4.27 -2.11
C SER A 121 12.41 4.73 -3.35
N PRO A 122 11.15 4.27 -3.52
CA PRO A 122 10.27 4.73 -4.60
C PRO A 122 9.96 6.24 -4.54
N THR A 123 10.30 6.92 -3.44
CA THR A 123 10.14 8.38 -3.33
C THR A 123 11.30 9.17 -3.91
N THR A 124 12.52 8.62 -3.89
CA THR A 124 13.76 9.36 -4.15
C THR A 124 14.44 8.89 -5.42
N ALA A 125 14.46 7.57 -5.66
CA ALA A 125 15.06 6.95 -6.83
C ALA A 125 14.18 5.78 -7.31
N PRO A 126 12.95 6.03 -7.78
CA PRO A 126 12.09 4.95 -8.26
C PRO A 126 12.70 4.26 -9.47
N ASN A 127 12.77 2.94 -9.42
CA ASN A 127 13.20 2.14 -10.55
C ASN A 127 12.23 2.22 -11.74
N PHE A 128 10.93 2.32 -11.46
CA PHE A 128 9.89 2.43 -12.48
C PHE A 128 8.71 3.26 -11.99
N VAL A 129 8.02 3.90 -12.94
CA VAL A 129 6.86 4.76 -12.67
C VAL A 129 5.76 4.41 -13.65
N LEU A 130 4.56 4.13 -13.13
CA LEU A 130 3.37 3.88 -13.95
C LEU A 130 2.23 4.79 -13.55
N SER A 131 1.28 4.95 -14.47
CA SER A 131 0.03 5.66 -14.23
C SER A 131 -1.13 4.68 -14.24
N VAL A 132 -1.86 4.59 -13.13
CA VAL A 132 -3.04 3.75 -12.98
C VAL A 132 -4.24 4.65 -12.75
N GLY A 133 -4.99 4.94 -13.80
CA GLY A 133 -6.09 5.92 -13.73
C GLY A 133 -5.57 7.31 -13.32
N SER A 134 -6.05 7.83 -12.18
CA SER A 134 -5.63 9.12 -11.60
C SER A 134 -4.48 9.02 -10.58
N TYR A 135 -3.84 7.85 -10.49
CA TYR A 135 -2.72 7.60 -9.58
C TYR A 135 -1.40 7.52 -10.36
N THR A 136 -0.41 8.26 -9.88
CA THR A 136 1.00 7.99 -10.22
C THR A 136 1.54 7.00 -9.21
N VAL A 137 2.09 5.90 -9.68
CA VAL A 137 2.65 4.85 -8.81
C VAL A 137 4.13 4.73 -9.09
N ASN A 138 4.91 4.96 -8.05
CA ASN A 138 6.36 4.80 -8.08
C ASN A 138 6.70 3.44 -7.48
N GLY A 139 7.44 2.64 -8.22
CA GLY A 139 7.88 1.32 -7.81
C GLY A 139 9.40 1.24 -7.69
N ASP A 140 9.83 0.42 -6.75
CA ASP A 140 11.24 0.16 -6.42
C ASP A 140 11.43 -1.32 -6.17
N ILE A 141 12.52 -1.89 -6.70
CA ILE A 141 12.82 -3.32 -6.69
C ILE A 141 14.23 -3.49 -6.14
N ASP A 142 14.30 -4.07 -4.94
CA ASP A 142 15.56 -4.43 -4.31
C ASP A 142 15.73 -5.93 -4.31
N ARG A 143 16.87 -6.44 -4.79
CA ARG A 143 17.25 -7.81 -4.43
C ARG A 143 17.77 -7.81 -3.00
N LEU A 144 17.18 -8.61 -2.11
CA LEU A 144 17.59 -8.71 -0.71
C LEU A 144 18.79 -9.64 -0.54
N TYR A 145 18.66 -10.87 -1.03
CA TYR A 145 19.71 -11.89 -0.95
C TYR A 145 19.39 -13.07 -1.88
N LEU A 146 20.43 -13.86 -2.18
CA LEU A 146 20.32 -15.14 -2.87
C LEU A 146 20.47 -16.29 -1.87
N LYS A 147 19.54 -17.24 -1.88
CA LYS A 147 19.60 -18.44 -1.04
C LYS A 147 19.74 -19.70 -1.92
N PRO A 148 20.84 -20.45 -1.80
CA PRO A 148 20.93 -21.76 -2.44
C PRO A 148 19.96 -22.75 -1.78
N PRO A 149 19.47 -23.78 -2.48
CA PRO A 149 18.56 -24.75 -1.90
C PRO A 149 19.23 -25.55 -0.78
N ALA A 150 18.44 -25.96 0.21
CA ALA A 150 18.90 -26.87 1.25
C ALA A 150 19.32 -28.22 0.65
N GLY A 151 20.53 -28.69 0.97
CA GLY A 151 21.08 -29.96 0.45
C GLY A 151 22.08 -29.83 -0.70
N SER A 152 22.38 -28.62 -1.17
CA SER A 152 23.40 -28.35 -2.21
C SER A 152 24.86 -28.41 -1.74
N GLY A 153 25.10 -28.91 -0.52
CA GLY A 153 26.38 -28.85 0.20
C GLY A 153 27.56 -29.65 -0.37
N MET A 154 27.55 -30.11 -1.62
CA MET A 154 28.69 -30.84 -2.22
C MET A 154 29.10 -30.41 -3.64
N GLN A 155 28.53 -29.36 -4.23
CA GLN A 155 29.03 -28.80 -5.51
C GLN A 155 29.57 -27.36 -5.40
N GLN A 156 29.55 -26.78 -4.20
CA GLN A 156 30.02 -25.42 -3.92
C GLN A 156 31.55 -25.25 -3.88
N PHE A 157 32.33 -26.33 -4.05
CA PHE A 157 33.79 -26.28 -3.97
C PHE A 157 34.52 -26.54 -5.31
N ALA A 158 33.80 -26.60 -6.44
CA ALA A 158 34.40 -26.91 -7.76
C ALA A 158 34.36 -25.75 -8.78
N GLY A 159 34.08 -24.52 -8.38
CA GLY A 159 33.87 -23.40 -9.31
C GLY A 159 34.47 -22.05 -8.89
N TYR A 160 35.42 -22.02 -7.97
CA TYR A 160 36.19 -20.81 -7.71
C TYR A 160 37.25 -20.65 -8.81
N GLU A 161 36.86 -19.99 -9.90
CA GLU A 161 37.70 -19.15 -10.77
C GLU A 161 36.88 -18.73 -12.01
N GLY A 162 36.32 -17.52 -12.01
CA GLY A 162 35.83 -16.92 -13.25
C GLY A 162 34.56 -16.10 -13.11
N THR A 163 34.74 -14.80 -13.30
CA THR A 163 33.81 -13.83 -13.89
C THR A 163 32.55 -14.45 -14.52
N GLY A 164 31.38 -14.18 -13.93
CA GLY A 164 30.12 -14.07 -14.66
C GLY A 164 29.54 -15.34 -15.30
N ASN A 165 29.46 -16.47 -14.57
CA ASN A 165 28.61 -17.57 -15.01
C ASN A 165 27.64 -18.05 -13.92
N SER A 166 26.35 -17.89 -14.23
CA SER A 166 25.20 -18.27 -13.43
C SER A 166 25.30 -19.74 -13.01
N VAL A 167 25.16 -20.02 -11.70
CA VAL A 167 24.92 -21.38 -11.22
C VAL A 167 23.53 -21.77 -11.72
N VAL A 168 23.50 -22.45 -12.86
CA VAL A 168 22.33 -23.09 -13.44
C VAL A 168 21.85 -24.14 -12.45
N GLY A 169 20.72 -23.84 -11.80
CA GLY A 169 19.96 -24.79 -11.01
C GLY A 169 19.72 -24.33 -9.57
N THR A 170 18.48 -23.90 -9.31
CA THR A 170 17.77 -23.98 -8.01
C THR A 170 18.08 -22.96 -6.91
N ALA A 171 18.99 -21.99 -7.10
CA ALA A 171 19.09 -20.87 -6.17
C ALA A 171 17.85 -19.96 -6.28
N GLN A 172 17.30 -19.56 -5.12
CA GLN A 172 16.17 -18.63 -5.00
C GLN A 172 16.67 -17.24 -4.65
N ALA A 173 16.30 -16.24 -5.45
CA ALA A 173 16.56 -14.85 -5.19
C ALA A 173 15.34 -14.21 -4.51
N TYR A 174 15.57 -13.50 -3.42
CA TYR A 174 14.53 -12.78 -2.70
C TYR A 174 14.57 -11.32 -3.12
N TYR A 175 13.42 -10.80 -3.54
CA TYR A 175 13.24 -9.41 -3.95
C TYR A 175 12.22 -8.72 -3.05
N ARG A 176 12.47 -7.46 -2.72
CA ARG A 176 11.48 -6.57 -2.11
C ARG A 176 10.98 -5.64 -3.22
N VAL A 177 9.67 -5.60 -3.41
CA VAL A 177 9.01 -4.65 -4.30
C VAL A 177 8.23 -3.68 -3.44
N ASP A 178 8.62 -2.41 -3.49
CA ASP A 178 8.00 -1.32 -2.75
C ASP A 178 7.32 -0.34 -3.70
N CYS A 179 6.02 -0.15 -3.52
CA CYS A 179 5.19 0.64 -4.41
C CYS A 179 4.46 1.72 -3.62
N ILE A 180 4.53 2.97 -4.08
CA ILE A 180 3.79 4.10 -3.52
C ILE A 180 2.89 4.68 -4.60
N ALA A 181 1.59 4.55 -4.42
CA ALA A 181 0.60 5.20 -5.26
C ALA A 181 0.22 6.56 -4.67
N ARG A 182 0.12 7.58 -5.52
CA ARG A 182 -0.33 8.92 -5.15
C ARG A 182 -1.35 9.43 -6.15
N ASN A 183 -2.52 9.81 -5.65
CA ASN A 183 -3.53 10.47 -6.45
C ASN A 183 -3.04 11.86 -6.86
N THR A 184 -3.02 12.16 -8.15
CA THR A 184 -2.51 13.44 -8.67
C THR A 184 -3.41 14.63 -8.33
N THR A 185 -4.67 14.37 -8.01
CA THR A 185 -5.68 15.41 -7.76
C THR A 185 -5.92 15.65 -6.27
N THR A 186 -6.05 14.58 -5.48
CA THR A 186 -6.37 14.69 -4.04
C THR A 186 -5.14 14.63 -3.14
N GLY A 187 -4.01 14.14 -3.65
CA GLY A 187 -2.80 13.90 -2.88
C GLY A 187 -2.86 12.67 -1.95
N THR A 188 -3.97 11.92 -1.94
CA THR A 188 -4.11 10.66 -1.19
C THR A 188 -3.03 9.68 -1.65
N SER A 189 -2.32 9.07 -0.71
CA SER A 189 -1.27 8.11 -1.00
C SER A 189 -1.43 6.81 -0.23
N ALA A 190 -1.03 5.70 -0.83
CA ALA A 190 -0.91 4.41 -0.18
C ALA A 190 0.44 3.78 -0.56
N ARG A 191 1.00 2.99 0.36
CA ARG A 191 2.25 2.24 0.16
C ARG A 191 1.97 0.75 0.36
N VAL A 192 2.47 -0.05 -0.57
CA VAL A 192 2.41 -1.51 -0.50
C VAL A 192 3.82 -2.03 -0.71
N THR A 193 4.29 -2.84 0.22
CA THR A 193 5.57 -3.53 0.13
C THR A 193 5.32 -5.03 0.16
N ALA A 194 5.93 -5.75 -0.77
CA ALA A 194 5.85 -7.21 -0.86
C ALA A 194 7.25 -7.78 -1.05
N VAL A 195 7.48 -8.99 -0.54
CA VAL A 195 8.70 -9.75 -0.78
C VAL A 195 8.34 -10.91 -1.70
N TYR A 196 9.19 -11.20 -2.68
CA TYR A 196 9.01 -12.29 -3.63
C TYR A 196 10.25 -13.16 -3.66
N ALA A 197 10.06 -14.48 -3.64
CA ALA A 197 11.10 -15.46 -3.93
C ALA A 197 10.98 -15.90 -5.39
N CYS A 198 11.98 -15.57 -6.19
CA CYS A 198 12.05 -15.95 -7.61
C CYS A 198 13.14 -16.99 -7.86
N THR A 199 12.91 -17.87 -8.83
CA THR A 199 13.97 -18.75 -9.34
C THR A 199 15.01 -17.92 -10.09
N SER A 200 16.25 -18.40 -10.11
CA SER A 200 17.35 -17.80 -10.87
C SER A 200 17.08 -17.71 -12.39
N SER A 201 16.13 -18.51 -12.90
CA SER A 201 15.64 -18.48 -14.29
C SER A 201 14.48 -17.50 -14.53
N GLY A 202 13.90 -16.89 -13.49
CA GLY A 202 12.73 -16.02 -13.62
C GLY A 202 11.40 -16.73 -13.90
N GLU A 203 11.41 -18.03 -14.20
CA GLU A 203 10.21 -18.81 -14.58
C GLU A 203 9.11 -18.80 -13.51
N SER A 204 9.47 -18.70 -12.23
CA SER A 204 8.49 -18.58 -11.15
C SER A 204 8.95 -17.60 -10.08
N CYS A 205 8.00 -16.76 -9.65
CA CYS A 205 8.13 -15.90 -8.48
C CYS A 205 6.93 -16.16 -7.55
N GLN A 206 7.18 -16.35 -6.27
CA GLN A 206 6.16 -16.56 -5.24
C GLN A 206 6.25 -15.44 -4.20
N LYS A 207 5.11 -14.97 -3.69
CA LYS A 207 5.02 -13.94 -2.64
C LYS A 207 5.23 -14.55 -1.25
#